data_AF-A0A1F2KCJ5-F1
#
_entry.id   AF-A0A1F2KCJ5-F1
#
_cell.length_a   1.000
_cell.length_b   1.000
_cell.length_c   1.000
_cell.angle_alpha   90.00
_cell.angle_beta   90.00
_cell.angle_gamma   90.00
#
_symmetry.space_group_name_H-M   'P 1'
#
loop_
_entity.id
_entity.type
_entity.pdbx_description
1 polymer ?
#
loop_
_entity_poly.entity_id
_entity_poly.type
_entity_poly.pdbx_seq_one_letter_code
_entity_poly.pdbx_strand_id
1 'polypeptide(L)'
;MEKSPHYIINQETGKLNIYSEKEFFEALPAEQKDTVKRYCLWSGSKTCWISKAKSENAGYLRRQLESMGFIYKETIGEKLSFEQQIQREKEKSESRAERALTRAAKSDERSEQLYGQAKSMAGQIPFGQPILIGHHSEKADRNFRDKIHNKFGKAFEEMDKAEFYRKQAERAKKEALGKKFEDPFYLVIRIKECERDLKVCNRRLEGKFYAHSKPEPISEKEKLFYEERLIQIQEKLDFYKECLSKIPDQKTIENNVKAKRKGSIAAVTVMQIWRSKDEYRKK
;
A
#
# COMPACT_ATOMS: atom_id res chain seq x y z
N MET A 1 -3.85 -2.78 37.00
CA MET A 1 -4.47 -1.49 36.65
C MET A 1 -5.09 -1.68 35.29
N GLU A 2 -6.42 -1.78 35.24
CA GLU A 2 -7.16 -1.88 33.97
C GLU A 2 -6.80 -0.69 33.10
N LYS A 3 -6.24 -0.94 31.92
CA LYS A 3 -5.96 0.11 30.95
C LYS A 3 -7.28 0.45 30.28
N SER A 4 -7.87 1.57 30.70
CA SER A 4 -9.11 2.07 30.09
C SER A 4 -8.97 2.09 28.56
N PRO A 5 -9.99 1.62 27.81
CA PRO A 5 -9.95 1.61 26.35
C PRO A 5 -9.77 3.04 25.85
N HIS A 6 -8.73 3.26 25.05
CA HIS A 6 -8.36 4.61 24.64
C HIS A 6 -7.77 4.63 23.23
N TYR A 7 -7.76 5.82 22.63
CA TYR A 7 -7.06 6.04 21.38
C TYR A 7 -6.14 7.26 21.48
N ILE A 8 -5.06 7.20 20.71
CA ILE A 8 -4.07 8.28 20.59
C ILE A 8 -3.91 8.67 19.12
N ILE A 9 -3.53 9.93 18.89
CA ILE A 9 -3.12 10.41 17.58
C ILE A 9 -1.61 10.27 17.50
N ASN A 10 -1.11 9.40 16.62
CA ASN A 10 0.33 9.30 16.37
C ASN A 10 0.71 10.26 15.23
N GLN A 11 1.42 11.36 15.54
CA GLN A 11 1.75 12.39 14.57
C GLN A 11 2.73 11.91 13.49
N GLU A 12 3.69 11.06 13.85
CA GLU A 12 4.66 10.54 12.89
C GLU A 12 4.01 9.75 11.74
N THR A 13 2.93 9.02 12.04
CA THR A 13 2.18 8.23 11.05
C THR A 13 0.93 8.95 10.57
N GLY A 14 0.48 9.97 11.30
CA GLY A 14 -0.77 10.69 11.10
C GLY A 14 -2.01 9.81 11.30
N LYS A 15 -1.94 8.78 12.14
CA LYS A 15 -2.97 7.73 12.28
C LYS A 15 -3.45 7.63 13.71
N LEU A 16 -4.64 7.07 13.90
CA LEU A 16 -5.14 6.71 15.24
C LEU A 16 -4.56 5.35 15.62
N ASN A 17 -3.96 5.26 16.80
CA ASN A 17 -3.65 3.98 17.43
C ASN A 17 -4.67 3.78 18.55
N ILE A 18 -5.36 2.65 18.53
CA ILE A 18 -6.50 2.34 19.38
C ILE A 18 -6.12 1.14 20.24
N TYR A 19 -6.11 1.36 21.54
CA TYR A 19 -5.72 0.39 22.55
C TYR A 19 -6.95 -0.04 23.35
N SER A 20 -7.09 -1.34 23.51
CA SER A 20 -8.10 -1.94 24.37
C SER A 20 -7.52 -3.21 24.98
N GLU A 21 -8.04 -3.58 26.14
CA GLU A 21 -7.86 -4.93 26.67
C GLU A 21 -8.61 -5.94 25.79
N LYS A 22 -8.17 -7.20 25.87
CA LYS A 22 -8.73 -8.27 25.05
C LYS A 22 -10.18 -8.56 25.48
N GLU A 23 -10.43 -8.65 26.79
CA GLU A 23 -11.77 -8.88 27.34
C GLU A 23 -12.74 -7.79 26.91
N PHE A 24 -12.31 -6.52 26.97
CA PHE A 24 -13.12 -5.39 26.53
C PHE A 24 -13.52 -5.51 25.05
N PHE A 25 -12.56 -5.77 24.17
CA PHE A 25 -12.84 -5.87 22.74
C PHE A 25 -13.72 -7.09 22.42
N GLU A 26 -13.55 -8.20 23.13
CA GLU A 26 -14.37 -9.40 22.99
C GLU A 26 -15.78 -9.23 23.54
N ALA A 27 -15.99 -8.35 24.52
CA ALA A 27 -17.31 -8.00 25.03
C ALA A 27 -18.13 -7.10 24.08
N LEU A 28 -17.49 -6.40 23.13
CA LEU A 28 -18.20 -5.51 22.20
C LEU A 28 -19.23 -6.27 21.33
N PRO A 29 -20.38 -5.66 21.02
CA PRO A 29 -21.32 -6.18 20.01
C PRO A 29 -20.64 -6.45 18.66
N ALA A 30 -21.16 -7.44 17.92
CA ALA A 30 -20.60 -7.85 16.63
C ALA A 30 -20.50 -6.67 15.63
N GLU A 31 -21.51 -5.81 15.55
CA GLU A 31 -21.52 -4.64 14.67
C GLU A 31 -20.42 -3.63 15.00
N GLN A 32 -20.12 -3.45 16.29
CA GLN A 32 -19.06 -2.55 16.75
C GLN A 32 -17.68 -3.12 16.40
N LYS A 33 -17.48 -4.42 16.63
CA LYS A 33 -16.26 -5.13 16.20
C LYS A 33 -16.05 -5.03 14.69
N ASP A 34 -17.11 -5.19 13.90
CA ASP A 34 -17.03 -5.10 12.44
C ASP A 34 -16.72 -3.68 11.96
N THR A 35 -17.24 -2.66 12.66
CA THR A 35 -16.86 -1.27 12.41
C THR A 35 -15.35 -1.06 12.62
N VAL A 36 -14.80 -1.55 13.74
CA VAL A 36 -13.36 -1.45 14.00
C VAL A 36 -12.55 -2.22 12.93
N LYS A 37 -12.93 -3.46 12.60
CA LYS A 37 -12.25 -4.26 11.55
C LYS A 37 -12.33 -3.62 10.16
N ARG A 38 -13.43 -2.92 9.86
CA ARG A 38 -13.63 -2.21 8.60
C ARG A 38 -12.69 -1.01 8.48
N TYR A 39 -12.56 -0.21 9.54
CA TYR A 39 -11.81 1.04 9.49
C TYR A 39 -10.38 0.96 10.03
N CYS A 40 -10.00 -0.13 10.68
CA CYS A 40 -8.68 -0.31 11.31
C CYS A 40 -8.00 -1.60 10.84
N LEU A 41 -6.70 -1.68 11.10
CA LEU A 41 -5.88 -2.87 10.90
C LEU A 41 -5.18 -3.20 12.23
N TRP A 42 -5.20 -4.47 12.62
CA TRP A 42 -4.48 -4.91 13.80
C TRP A 42 -2.97 -4.89 13.53
N SER A 43 -2.20 -4.27 14.44
CA SER A 43 -0.75 -4.23 14.39
C SER A 43 -0.18 -5.08 15.51
N GLY A 44 0.32 -6.27 15.16
CA GLY A 44 0.93 -7.19 16.15
C GLY A 44 2.13 -6.61 16.89
N SER A 45 2.95 -5.79 16.22
CA SER A 45 4.15 -5.19 16.84
C SER A 45 3.85 -4.07 17.83
N LYS A 46 2.72 -3.36 17.65
CA LYS A 46 2.28 -2.27 18.54
C LYS A 46 1.16 -2.71 19.48
N THR A 47 0.72 -3.96 19.34
CA THR A 47 -0.40 -4.57 20.06
C THR A 47 -1.63 -3.67 20.11
N CYS A 48 -1.98 -3.06 18.98
CA CYS A 48 -3.09 -2.10 18.88
C CYS A 48 -3.72 -2.08 17.48
N TRP A 49 -4.92 -1.52 17.39
CA TRP A 49 -5.60 -1.26 16.12
C TRP A 49 -5.13 0.08 15.54
N ILE A 50 -4.74 0.11 14.27
CA ILE A 50 -4.31 1.32 13.56
C ILE A 50 -5.35 1.72 12.52
N SER A 51 -5.77 2.98 12.50
CA SER A 51 -6.75 3.46 11.53
C SER A 51 -6.26 3.37 10.07
N LYS A 52 -7.16 3.03 9.15
CA LYS A 52 -6.89 3.06 7.69
C LYS A 52 -6.83 4.50 7.18
N ALA A 53 -7.70 5.38 7.66
CA ALA A 53 -7.67 6.80 7.35
C ALA A 53 -6.63 7.56 8.20
N LYS A 54 -6.18 8.73 7.72
CA LYS A 54 -5.42 9.69 8.55
C LYS A 54 -6.32 10.24 9.65
N SER A 55 -5.75 10.61 10.80
CA SER A 55 -6.49 11.11 11.97
C SER A 55 -7.41 12.28 11.62
N GLU A 56 -6.91 13.20 10.79
CA GLU A 56 -7.65 14.35 10.23
C GLU A 56 -8.97 13.92 9.57
N ASN A 57 -8.95 12.83 8.79
CA ASN A 57 -10.12 12.32 8.05
C ASN A 57 -10.90 11.23 8.81
N ALA A 58 -10.45 10.84 10.00
CA ALA A 58 -11.04 9.76 10.79
C ALA A 58 -12.19 10.24 11.71
N GLY A 59 -12.92 11.29 11.31
CA GLY A 59 -14.00 11.88 12.12
C GLY A 59 -15.12 10.90 12.46
N TYR A 60 -15.58 10.12 11.46
CA TYR A 60 -16.59 9.08 11.70
C TYR A 60 -16.09 8.03 12.70
N LEU A 61 -14.86 7.53 12.51
CA LEU A 61 -14.27 6.51 13.38
C LEU A 61 -14.12 7.02 14.82
N ARG A 62 -13.69 8.26 15.03
CA ARG A 62 -13.58 8.85 16.38
C ARG A 62 -14.91 8.84 17.12
N ARG A 63 -15.98 9.32 16.47
CA ARG A 63 -17.34 9.29 17.06
C ARG A 63 -17.80 7.87 17.40
N GLN A 64 -17.49 6.90 16.54
CA GLN A 64 -17.82 5.50 16.80
C GLN A 64 -17.04 4.94 18.00
N LEU A 65 -15.73 5.20 18.07
CA LEU A 65 -14.90 4.79 19.20
C LEU A 65 -15.41 5.41 20.51
N GLU A 66 -15.72 6.69 20.52
CA GLU A 66 -16.30 7.38 21.68
C GLU A 66 -17.63 6.75 22.11
N SER A 67 -18.51 6.43 21.15
CA SER A 67 -19.78 5.72 21.44
C SER A 67 -19.59 4.31 21.99
N MET A 68 -18.46 3.67 21.68
CA MET A 68 -18.07 2.35 22.19
C MET A 68 -17.37 2.45 23.57
N GLY A 69 -17.16 3.65 24.11
CA GLY A 69 -16.49 3.88 25.39
C GLY A 69 -14.99 4.08 25.32
N PHE A 70 -14.40 4.25 24.12
CA PHE A 70 -12.99 4.61 24.00
C PHE A 70 -12.79 6.11 24.26
N ILE A 71 -11.76 6.44 25.03
CA ILE A 71 -11.44 7.82 25.41
C ILE A 71 -10.24 8.32 24.60
N TYR A 72 -10.28 9.58 24.15
CA TYR A 72 -9.09 10.23 23.61
C TYR A 72 -8.09 10.48 24.73
N LYS A 73 -6.89 9.92 24.61
CA LYS A 73 -5.85 10.09 25.63
C LYS A 73 -4.95 11.27 25.33
N GLU A 74 -4.22 11.22 24.23
CA GLU A 74 -3.22 12.23 23.89
C GLU A 74 -2.78 12.14 22.42
N THR A 75 -2.00 13.14 22.01
CA THR A 75 -1.30 13.15 20.72
C THR A 75 0.18 12.90 20.99
N ILE A 76 0.75 11.87 20.36
CA ILE A 76 2.14 11.43 20.56
C ILE A 76 3.01 11.66 19.34
N GLY A 77 4.30 11.84 19.61
CA GLY A 77 5.34 12.02 18.60
C GLY A 77 5.22 13.36 17.88
N GLU A 78 6.12 13.57 16.93
CA GLU A 78 6.17 14.78 16.13
C GLU A 78 5.79 14.50 14.68
N LYS A 79 5.26 15.50 14.01
CA LYS A 79 4.95 15.42 12.59
C LYS A 79 6.25 15.44 11.80
N LEU A 80 6.57 14.32 11.16
CA LEU A 80 7.77 14.20 10.31
C LEU A 80 7.67 15.16 9.12
N SER A 81 8.78 15.79 8.76
CA SER A 81 8.88 16.59 7.53
C SER A 81 8.58 15.71 6.31
N PHE A 82 8.25 16.33 5.17
CA PHE A 82 7.95 15.52 3.98
C PHE A 82 9.13 14.62 3.55
N GLU A 83 10.37 15.11 3.65
CA GLU A 83 11.56 14.31 3.35
C GLU A 83 11.75 13.15 4.32
N GLN A 84 11.56 13.37 5.62
CA GLN A 84 11.62 12.31 6.63
C GLN A 84 10.55 11.24 6.39
N GLN A 85 9.35 11.64 5.94
CA GLN A 85 8.31 10.69 5.55
C GLN A 85 8.77 9.84 4.36
N ILE A 86 9.39 10.44 3.33
CA ILE A 86 9.95 9.71 2.19
C ILE A 86 11.06 8.76 2.65
N GLN A 87 11.98 9.20 3.50
CA GLN A 87 13.06 8.36 4.01
C GLN A 87 12.52 7.14 4.77
N ARG A 88 11.53 7.34 5.64
CA ARG A 88 10.84 6.24 6.34
C ARG A 88 10.12 5.28 5.38
N GLU A 89 9.53 5.79 4.29
CA GLU A 89 8.95 4.94 3.24
C GLU A 89 10.00 4.11 2.51
N LYS A 90 11.18 4.69 2.23
CA LYS A 90 12.31 3.99 1.62
C LYS A 90 12.80 2.86 2.51
N GLU A 91 13.11 3.14 3.77
CA GLU A 91 13.55 2.13 4.76
C GLU A 91 12.56 0.97 4.90
N LYS A 92 11.26 1.28 4.96
CA LYS A 92 10.20 0.25 4.98
C LYS A 92 10.18 -0.59 3.70
N SER A 93 10.50 0.01 2.57
CA SER A 93 10.54 -0.67 1.27
C SER A 93 11.79 -1.54 1.14
N GLU A 94 12.92 -1.09 1.66
CA GLU A 94 14.18 -1.86 1.78
C GLU A 94 13.95 -3.10 2.66
N SER A 95 13.43 -2.92 3.87
CA SER A 95 13.10 -4.04 4.76
C SER A 95 12.07 -5.02 4.17
N ARG A 96 11.15 -4.54 3.31
CA ARG A 96 10.25 -5.43 2.55
C ARG A 96 11.00 -6.20 1.47
N ALA A 97 11.93 -5.56 0.76
CA ALA A 97 12.75 -6.20 -0.26
C ALA A 97 13.63 -7.30 0.35
N GLU A 98 14.32 -6.99 1.44
CA GLU A 98 15.16 -7.96 2.17
C GLU A 98 14.37 -9.18 2.63
N ARG A 99 13.24 -8.97 3.31
CA ARG A 99 12.38 -10.08 3.75
C ARG A 99 11.86 -10.92 2.60
N ALA A 100 11.57 -10.32 1.46
CA ALA A 100 11.16 -11.05 0.26
C ALA A 100 12.33 -11.87 -0.30
N LEU A 101 13.56 -11.34 -0.35
CA LEU A 101 14.75 -12.11 -0.74
C LEU A 101 15.04 -13.27 0.22
N THR A 102 14.92 -13.07 1.53
CA THR A 102 15.08 -14.16 2.51
C THR A 102 14.05 -15.27 2.28
N ARG A 103 12.81 -14.91 1.92
CA ARG A 103 11.76 -15.90 1.59
C ARG A 103 12.05 -16.62 0.28
N ALA A 104 12.56 -15.91 -0.72
CA ALA A 104 12.98 -16.52 -1.98
C ALA A 104 14.07 -17.57 -1.75
N ALA A 105 15.14 -17.21 -1.03
CA ALA A 105 16.23 -18.12 -0.71
C ALA A 105 15.77 -19.37 0.06
N LYS A 106 14.86 -19.21 1.02
CA LYS A 106 14.26 -20.35 1.75
C LYS A 106 13.43 -21.26 0.84
N SER A 107 12.75 -20.70 -0.15
CA SER A 107 11.99 -21.50 -1.13
C SER A 107 12.93 -22.19 -2.13
N ASP A 108 14.02 -21.55 -2.53
CA ASP A 108 15.06 -22.20 -3.36
C ASP A 108 15.68 -23.40 -2.63
N GLU A 109 16.10 -23.22 -1.38
CA GLU A 109 16.68 -24.29 -0.56
C GLU A 109 15.72 -25.49 -0.45
N ARG A 110 14.42 -25.22 -0.22
CA ARG A 110 13.39 -26.26 -0.17
C ARG A 110 13.18 -26.95 -1.51
N SER A 111 13.18 -26.20 -2.60
CA SER A 111 13.09 -26.75 -3.95
C SER A 111 14.27 -27.70 -4.21
N GLU A 112 15.50 -27.25 -3.98
CA GLU A 112 16.70 -28.04 -4.19
C GLU A 112 16.70 -29.33 -3.36
N GLN A 113 16.30 -29.24 -2.09
CA GLN A 113 16.13 -30.41 -1.22
C GLN A 113 15.09 -31.39 -1.77
N LEU A 114 13.90 -30.92 -2.17
CA LEU A 114 12.83 -31.77 -2.70
C LEU A 114 13.22 -32.39 -4.04
N TYR A 115 13.84 -31.61 -4.93
CA TYR A 115 14.34 -32.05 -6.22
C TYR A 115 15.44 -33.10 -6.05
N GLY A 116 16.40 -32.87 -5.15
CA GLY A 116 17.47 -33.81 -4.82
C GLY A 116 16.91 -35.14 -4.28
N GLN A 117 15.92 -35.09 -3.38
CA GLN A 117 15.23 -36.28 -2.90
C GLN A 117 14.50 -37.03 -4.03
N ALA A 118 13.75 -36.32 -4.86
CA ALA A 118 13.02 -36.91 -5.98
C ALA A 118 13.98 -37.57 -6.99
N LYS A 119 15.08 -36.89 -7.31
CA LYS A 119 16.14 -37.40 -8.18
C LYS A 119 16.82 -38.64 -7.60
N SER A 120 17.13 -38.65 -6.30
CA SER A 120 17.71 -39.81 -5.62
C SER A 120 16.75 -41.01 -5.64
N MET A 121 15.46 -40.80 -5.36
CA MET A 121 14.44 -41.84 -5.45
C MET A 121 14.27 -42.37 -6.88
N ALA A 122 14.23 -41.47 -7.88
CA ALA A 122 14.14 -41.84 -9.28
C ALA A 122 15.34 -42.67 -9.75
N GLY A 123 16.55 -42.34 -9.26
CA GLY A 123 17.77 -43.09 -9.56
C GLY A 123 17.79 -44.53 -9.03
N GLN A 124 16.88 -44.90 -8.12
CA GLN A 124 16.71 -46.29 -7.68
C GLN A 124 15.93 -47.14 -8.69
N ILE A 125 15.26 -46.53 -9.67
CA ILE A 125 14.55 -47.23 -10.74
C ILE A 125 15.50 -47.36 -11.93
N PRO A 126 15.92 -48.58 -12.31
CA PRO A 126 16.65 -48.83 -13.54
C PRO A 126 15.96 -48.20 -14.75
N PHE A 127 16.76 -47.55 -15.61
CA PHE A 127 16.24 -46.91 -16.81
C PHE A 127 15.54 -47.93 -17.73
N GLY A 128 14.34 -47.58 -18.18
CA GLY A 128 13.54 -48.42 -19.08
C GLY A 128 12.79 -49.56 -18.41
N GLN A 129 12.85 -49.71 -17.07
CA GLN A 129 12.10 -50.77 -16.39
C GLN A 129 10.57 -50.55 -16.50
N PRO A 130 9.83 -51.45 -17.17
CA PRO A 130 8.38 -51.35 -17.27
C PRO A 130 7.71 -51.70 -15.94
N ILE A 131 6.49 -51.20 -15.74
CA ILE A 131 5.64 -51.62 -14.63
C ILE A 131 5.11 -53.03 -14.96
N LEU A 132 5.33 -53.99 -14.07
CA LEU A 132 4.83 -55.36 -14.23
C LEU A 132 3.33 -55.42 -13.89
N ILE A 133 2.50 -55.26 -14.92
CA ILE A 133 1.03 -55.26 -14.78
C ILE A 133 0.54 -56.65 -14.35
N GLY A 134 -0.33 -56.71 -13.33
CA GLY A 134 -0.90 -57.94 -12.78
C GLY A 134 -0.01 -58.67 -11.77
N HIS A 135 1.21 -58.18 -11.50
CA HIS A 135 2.12 -58.75 -10.52
C HIS A 135 1.83 -58.19 -9.11
N HIS A 136 2.10 -58.97 -8.05
CA HIS A 136 1.86 -58.55 -6.66
C HIS A 136 2.59 -57.26 -6.24
N SER A 137 3.70 -56.93 -6.92
CA SER A 137 4.47 -55.70 -6.68
C SER A 137 3.99 -54.47 -7.46
N GLU A 138 3.04 -54.61 -8.40
CA GLU A 138 2.57 -53.52 -9.27
C GLU A 138 2.14 -52.29 -8.47
N LYS A 139 1.31 -52.49 -7.46
CA LYS A 139 0.77 -51.41 -6.62
C LYS A 139 1.88 -50.67 -5.89
N ALA A 140 2.91 -51.37 -5.43
CA ALA A 140 4.04 -50.77 -4.74
C ALA A 140 4.90 -49.91 -5.69
N ASP A 141 5.18 -50.40 -6.90
CA ASP A 141 5.95 -49.67 -7.92
C ASP A 141 5.21 -48.40 -8.37
N ARG A 142 3.91 -48.49 -8.66
CA ARG A 142 3.07 -47.32 -8.99
C ARG A 142 3.12 -46.26 -7.89
N ASN A 143 2.86 -46.66 -6.64
CA ASN A 143 2.91 -45.75 -5.50
C ASN A 143 4.29 -45.11 -5.31
N PHE A 144 5.38 -45.83 -5.60
CA PHE A 144 6.73 -45.30 -5.51
C PHE A 144 7.00 -44.25 -6.60
N ARG A 145 6.63 -44.53 -7.85
CA ARG A 145 6.71 -43.58 -8.96
C ARG A 145 5.84 -42.34 -8.72
N ASP A 146 4.64 -42.52 -8.19
CA ASP A 146 3.75 -41.41 -7.83
C ASP A 146 4.35 -40.52 -6.74
N LYS A 147 5.01 -41.11 -5.73
CA LYS A 147 5.75 -40.33 -4.70
C LYS A 147 6.88 -39.50 -5.31
N ILE A 148 7.62 -40.05 -6.28
CA ILE A 148 8.67 -39.33 -7.02
C ILE A 148 8.05 -38.15 -7.77
N HIS A 149 7.01 -38.41 -8.55
CA HIS A 149 6.32 -37.38 -9.33
C HIS A 149 5.79 -36.25 -8.43
N ASN A 150 5.13 -36.60 -7.32
CA ASN A 150 4.60 -35.63 -6.37
C ASN A 150 5.72 -34.81 -5.69
N LYS A 151 6.88 -35.40 -5.42
CA LYS A 151 8.03 -34.65 -4.88
C LYS A 151 8.62 -33.68 -5.91
N PHE A 152 8.74 -34.08 -7.18
CA PHE A 152 9.13 -33.17 -8.25
C PHE A 152 8.13 -32.01 -8.41
N GLY A 153 6.82 -32.31 -8.41
CA GLY A 153 5.78 -31.29 -8.45
C GLY A 153 5.94 -30.24 -7.34
N LYS A 154 6.13 -30.69 -6.09
CA LYS A 154 6.37 -29.79 -4.95
C LYS A 154 7.68 -29.00 -5.07
N ALA A 155 8.72 -29.58 -5.66
CA ALA A 155 9.97 -28.87 -5.90
C ALA A 155 9.74 -27.69 -6.88
N PHE A 156 9.06 -27.95 -8.00
CA PHE A 156 8.72 -26.91 -8.96
C PHE A 156 7.79 -25.83 -8.38
N GLU A 157 6.81 -26.21 -7.57
CA GLU A 157 5.96 -25.25 -6.85
C GLU A 157 6.78 -24.31 -5.94
N GLU A 158 7.78 -24.83 -5.24
CA GLU A 158 8.68 -24.00 -4.43
C GLU A 158 9.63 -23.15 -5.30
N MET A 159 10.02 -23.59 -6.51
CA MET A 159 10.75 -22.75 -7.48
C MET A 159 9.91 -21.56 -7.93
N ASP A 160 8.65 -21.79 -8.33
CA ASP A 160 7.73 -20.74 -8.76
C ASP A 160 7.50 -19.72 -7.62
N LYS A 161 7.39 -20.23 -6.39
CA LYS A 161 7.25 -19.41 -5.19
C LYS A 161 8.51 -18.58 -4.89
N ALA A 162 9.70 -19.13 -5.12
CA ALA A 162 10.94 -18.36 -5.02
C ALA A 162 10.96 -17.22 -6.06
N GLU A 163 10.60 -17.50 -7.31
CA GLU A 163 10.51 -16.47 -8.35
C GLU A 163 9.48 -15.38 -8.01
N PHE A 164 8.31 -15.77 -7.48
CA PHE A 164 7.31 -14.83 -6.98
C PHE A 164 7.88 -13.87 -5.94
N TYR A 165 8.63 -14.38 -4.96
CA TYR A 165 9.25 -13.54 -3.94
C TYR A 165 10.38 -12.67 -4.50
N ARG A 166 11.15 -13.14 -5.50
CA ARG A 166 12.12 -12.28 -6.20
C ARG A 166 11.44 -11.12 -6.92
N LYS A 167 10.35 -11.37 -7.64
CA LYS A 167 9.53 -10.31 -8.28
C LYS A 167 8.97 -9.32 -7.25
N GLN A 168 8.55 -9.80 -6.08
CA GLN A 168 8.11 -8.95 -4.97
C GLN A 168 9.26 -8.09 -4.43
N ALA A 169 10.45 -8.66 -4.26
CA ALA A 169 11.64 -7.95 -3.82
C ALA A 169 12.06 -6.85 -4.81
N GLU A 170 12.04 -7.14 -6.11
CA GLU A 170 12.36 -6.15 -7.15
C GLU A 170 11.42 -4.95 -7.12
N ARG A 171 10.10 -5.19 -6.96
CA ARG A 171 9.11 -4.11 -6.84
C ARG A 171 9.41 -3.24 -5.61
N ALA A 172 9.64 -3.87 -4.46
CA ALA A 172 9.98 -3.16 -3.22
C ALA A 172 11.32 -2.39 -3.33
N LYS A 173 12.31 -2.95 -4.04
CA LYS A 173 13.59 -2.28 -4.31
C LYS A 173 13.41 -1.05 -5.21
N LYS A 174 12.56 -1.12 -6.24
CA LYS A 174 12.24 0.06 -7.07
C LYS A 174 11.56 1.16 -6.25
N GLU A 175 10.70 0.80 -5.31
CA GLU A 175 10.08 1.74 -4.37
C GLU A 175 11.11 2.36 -3.43
N ALA A 176 12.02 1.56 -2.85
CA ALA A 176 13.11 2.01 -1.99
C ALA A 176 14.06 3.02 -2.69
N LEU A 177 14.42 2.74 -3.94
CA LEU A 177 15.22 3.65 -4.75
C LEU A 177 14.49 4.96 -5.07
N GLY A 178 13.17 5.02 -4.85
CA GLY A 178 12.40 6.23 -5.13
C GLY A 178 12.27 6.52 -6.62
N LYS A 179 12.32 5.51 -7.50
CA LYS A 179 12.28 5.68 -8.97
C LYS A 179 11.13 6.54 -9.49
N LYS A 180 10.02 6.64 -8.75
CA LYS A 180 8.90 7.55 -9.08
C LYS A 180 9.30 9.03 -9.12
N PHE A 181 10.32 9.42 -8.36
CA PHE A 181 10.85 10.79 -8.31
C PHE A 181 11.84 11.09 -9.44
N GLU A 182 12.20 10.09 -10.25
CA GLU A 182 12.96 10.26 -11.49
C GLU A 182 12.04 10.42 -12.70
N ASP A 183 10.73 10.20 -12.55
CA ASP A 183 9.74 10.36 -13.63
C ASP A 183 9.23 11.81 -13.67
N PRO A 184 9.58 12.59 -14.72
CA PRO A 184 9.13 13.97 -14.85
C PRO A 184 7.60 14.10 -14.91
N PHE A 185 6.91 13.12 -15.52
CA PHE A 185 5.45 13.17 -15.68
C PHE A 185 4.77 13.06 -14.32
N TYR A 186 5.26 12.14 -13.48
CA TYR A 186 4.83 12.02 -12.09
C TYR A 186 5.03 13.34 -11.33
N LEU A 187 6.23 13.92 -11.41
CA LEU A 187 6.57 15.16 -10.71
C LEU A 187 5.69 16.34 -11.15
N VAL A 188 5.52 16.57 -12.45
CA VAL A 188 4.69 17.67 -12.98
C VAL A 188 3.23 17.54 -12.54
N ILE A 189 2.69 16.32 -12.44
CA ILE A 189 1.34 16.10 -11.91
C ILE A 189 1.26 16.47 -10.44
N ARG A 190 2.22 15.98 -9.62
CA ARG A 190 2.24 16.24 -8.18
C ARG A 190 2.45 17.72 -7.84
N ILE A 191 3.30 18.42 -8.59
CA ILE A 191 3.48 19.87 -8.48
C ILE A 191 2.15 20.59 -8.70
N LYS A 192 1.43 20.27 -9.78
CA LYS A 192 0.11 20.88 -10.07
C LYS A 192 -0.96 20.57 -9.03
N GLU A 193 -0.91 19.39 -8.42
CA GLU A 193 -1.79 19.05 -7.30
C GLU A 193 -1.47 19.92 -6.08
N CYS A 194 -0.20 20.05 -5.71
CA CYS A 194 0.22 20.91 -4.60
C CYS A 194 -0.16 22.37 -4.84
N GLU A 195 0.07 22.90 -6.04
CA GLU A 195 -0.34 24.27 -6.42
C GLU A 195 -1.85 24.48 -6.31
N ARG A 196 -2.66 23.48 -6.68
CA ARG A 196 -4.11 23.54 -6.52
C ARG A 196 -4.49 23.58 -5.04
N ASP A 197 -3.89 22.71 -4.24
CA ASP A 197 -4.17 22.61 -2.81
C ASP A 197 -3.75 23.88 -2.06
N LEU A 198 -2.62 24.50 -2.43
CA LEU A 198 -2.22 25.83 -1.91
C LEU A 198 -3.27 26.89 -2.22
N LYS A 199 -3.76 26.96 -3.47
CA LYS A 199 -4.83 27.90 -3.85
C LYS A 199 -6.11 27.67 -3.04
N VAL A 200 -6.43 26.42 -2.73
CA VAL A 200 -7.58 26.11 -1.87
C VAL A 200 -7.32 26.58 -0.44
N CYS A 201 -6.18 26.24 0.15
CA CYS A 201 -5.87 26.63 1.53
C CYS A 201 -5.81 28.16 1.70
N ASN A 202 -5.16 28.88 0.79
CA ASN A 202 -5.12 30.35 0.80
C ASN A 202 -6.52 30.95 0.71
N ARG A 203 -7.35 30.44 -0.21
CA ARG A 203 -8.74 30.90 -0.33
C ARG A 203 -9.54 30.64 0.95
N ARG A 204 -9.30 29.51 1.63
CA ARG A 204 -9.93 29.20 2.92
C ARG A 204 -9.46 30.15 4.01
N LEU A 205 -8.17 30.50 4.05
CA LEU A 205 -7.60 31.50 4.95
C LEU A 205 -8.12 32.93 4.68
N GLU A 206 -8.52 33.23 3.45
CA GLU A 206 -9.25 34.47 3.10
C GLU A 206 -10.73 34.45 3.53
N GLY A 207 -11.23 33.34 4.09
CA GLY A 207 -12.61 33.19 4.53
C GLY A 207 -13.57 32.83 3.41
N LYS A 208 -13.07 32.45 2.23
CA LYS A 208 -13.90 32.15 1.06
C LYS A 208 -14.08 30.65 0.89
N PHE A 209 -15.32 30.18 0.93
CA PHE A 209 -15.62 28.77 0.64
C PHE A 209 -15.42 28.43 -0.84
N TYR A 210 -16.03 29.24 -1.72
CA TYR A 210 -15.94 29.14 -3.17
C TYR A 210 -15.14 30.32 -3.74
N ALA A 211 -14.68 30.22 -4.99
CA ALA A 211 -13.92 31.30 -5.62
C ALA A 211 -14.66 32.65 -5.64
N HIS A 212 -15.99 32.61 -5.74
CA HIS A 212 -16.85 33.80 -5.83
C HIS A 212 -17.67 34.05 -4.55
N SER A 213 -17.48 33.26 -3.48
CA SER A 213 -18.21 33.50 -2.24
C SER A 213 -17.67 34.73 -1.52
N LYS A 214 -18.53 35.37 -0.73
CA LYS A 214 -18.10 36.44 0.17
C LYS A 214 -17.14 35.88 1.24
N PRO A 215 -16.15 36.66 1.70
CA PRO A 215 -15.28 36.26 2.80
C PRO A 215 -16.08 36.28 4.11
N GLU A 216 -16.02 35.18 4.85
CA GLU A 216 -16.60 35.03 6.19
C GLU A 216 -15.49 34.92 7.24
N PRO A 217 -15.72 35.37 8.49
CA PRO A 217 -14.73 35.23 9.55
C PRO A 217 -14.47 33.74 9.84
N ILE A 218 -13.20 33.40 10.01
CA ILE A 218 -12.73 32.04 10.26
C ILE A 218 -12.45 31.87 11.75
N SER A 219 -12.76 30.70 12.31
CA SER A 219 -12.37 30.37 13.68
C SER A 219 -10.85 30.19 13.81
N GLU A 220 -10.27 30.57 14.95
CA GLU A 220 -8.84 30.38 15.24
C GLU A 220 -8.37 28.93 15.02
N LYS A 221 -9.23 27.94 15.34
CA LYS A 221 -8.92 26.52 15.10
C LYS A 221 -8.79 26.19 13.62
N GLU A 222 -9.64 26.79 12.77
CA GLU A 222 -9.61 26.55 11.33
C GLU A 222 -8.44 27.28 10.68
N LYS A 223 -8.13 28.50 11.16
CA LYS A 223 -6.97 29.27 10.71
C LYS A 223 -5.67 28.49 10.95
N LEU A 224 -5.45 28.03 12.18
CA LEU A 224 -4.28 27.20 12.53
C LEU A 224 -4.20 25.93 11.66
N PHE A 225 -5.34 25.26 11.44
CA PHE A 225 -5.39 24.06 10.61
C PHE A 225 -4.93 24.33 9.16
N TYR A 226 -5.40 25.42 8.54
CA TYR A 226 -5.01 25.74 7.16
C TYR A 226 -3.58 26.28 7.07
N GLU A 227 -3.08 27.01 8.07
CA GLU A 227 -1.68 27.46 8.15
C GLU A 227 -0.72 26.26 8.23
N GLU A 228 -0.97 25.31 9.14
CA GLU A 228 -0.19 24.06 9.22
C GLU A 228 -0.25 23.27 7.91
N ARG A 229 -1.42 23.24 7.27
CA ARG A 229 -1.62 22.54 6.00
C ARG A 229 -0.86 23.20 4.86
N LEU A 230 -0.79 24.52 4.84
CA LEU A 230 -0.05 25.31 3.85
C LEU A 230 1.44 24.97 3.91
N ILE A 231 2.03 24.98 5.11
CA ILE A 231 3.44 24.59 5.34
C ILE A 231 3.71 23.19 4.76
N GLN A 232 2.85 22.21 5.06
CA GLN A 232 3.01 20.83 4.57
C GLN A 232 2.90 20.71 3.05
N ILE A 233 2.03 21.49 2.41
CA ILE A 233 1.89 21.47 0.95
C ILE A 233 3.10 22.16 0.32
N GLN A 234 3.60 23.23 0.94
CA GLN A 234 4.78 23.95 0.46
C GLN A 234 6.04 23.08 0.53
N GLU A 235 6.29 22.38 1.64
CA GLU A 235 7.38 21.40 1.74
C GLU A 235 7.33 20.34 0.62
N LYS A 236 6.13 19.81 0.33
CA LYS A 236 5.93 18.85 -0.77
C LYS A 236 6.25 19.47 -2.13
N LEU A 237 5.76 20.68 -2.36
CA LEU A 237 5.96 21.41 -3.61
C LEU A 237 7.44 21.64 -3.87
N ASP A 238 8.17 22.09 -2.85
CA ASP A 238 9.60 22.39 -2.93
C ASP A 238 10.41 21.12 -3.19
N PHE A 239 10.12 20.03 -2.47
CA PHE A 239 10.73 18.73 -2.73
C PHE A 239 10.50 18.25 -4.18
N TYR A 240 9.27 18.35 -4.71
CA TYR A 240 9.00 17.90 -6.07
C TYR A 240 9.67 18.77 -7.13
N LYS A 241 9.74 20.09 -6.90
CA LYS A 241 10.48 21.01 -7.77
C LYS A 241 11.97 20.72 -7.76
N GLU A 242 12.54 20.43 -6.59
CA GLU A 242 13.94 20.05 -6.46
C GLU A 242 14.25 18.72 -7.16
N CYS A 243 13.35 17.73 -7.08
CA CYS A 243 13.49 16.49 -7.83
C CYS A 243 13.43 16.74 -9.34
N LEU A 244 12.54 17.64 -9.79
CA LEU A 244 12.38 17.95 -11.21
C LEU A 244 13.57 18.72 -11.78
N SER A 245 14.19 19.61 -11.00
CA SER A 245 15.35 20.38 -11.44
C SER A 245 16.61 19.52 -11.65
N LYS A 246 16.67 18.34 -11.02
CA LYS A 246 17.75 17.35 -11.21
C LYS A 246 17.63 16.57 -12.52
N ILE A 247 16.49 16.65 -13.23
CA ILE A 247 16.27 15.89 -14.47
C ILE A 247 16.68 16.72 -15.69
N PRO A 248 17.55 16.21 -16.58
CA PRO A 248 17.92 16.87 -17.84
C PRO A 248 16.69 17.17 -18.73
N ASP A 249 16.75 18.25 -19.52
CA ASP A 249 15.73 18.63 -20.51
C ASP A 249 14.30 18.89 -19.97
N GLN A 250 14.18 19.40 -18.74
CA GLN A 250 12.92 19.70 -18.07
C GLN A 250 11.88 20.45 -18.94
N LYS A 251 12.31 21.47 -19.72
CA LYS A 251 11.41 22.30 -20.55
C LYS A 251 10.71 21.49 -21.65
N THR A 252 11.43 20.57 -22.29
CA THR A 252 10.87 19.70 -23.33
C THR A 252 9.83 18.76 -22.73
N ILE A 253 10.10 18.27 -21.52
CA ILE A 253 9.21 17.35 -20.83
C ILE A 253 7.93 18.04 -20.37
N GLU A 254 8.00 19.22 -19.77
CA GLU A 254 6.81 20.00 -19.36
C GLU A 254 5.85 20.26 -20.53
N ASN A 255 6.41 20.60 -21.70
CA ASN A 255 5.65 20.81 -22.93
C ASN A 255 5.00 19.50 -23.44
N ASN A 256 5.73 18.39 -23.40
CA ASN A 256 5.21 17.07 -23.76
C ASN A 256 4.14 16.56 -22.78
N VAL A 257 4.24 16.82 -21.48
CA VAL A 257 3.20 16.48 -20.49
C VAL A 257 1.92 17.26 -20.76
N LYS A 258 2.03 18.57 -21.09
CA LYS A 258 0.87 19.40 -21.48
C LYS A 258 0.20 18.84 -22.75
N ALA A 259 0.98 18.38 -23.73
CA ALA A 259 0.47 17.78 -24.97
C ALA A 259 -0.21 16.42 -24.74
N LYS A 260 0.43 15.50 -23.99
CA LYS A 260 -0.10 14.16 -23.71
C LYS A 260 -1.43 14.20 -22.95
N ARG A 261 -1.58 15.16 -22.01
CA ARG A 261 -2.83 15.37 -21.27
C ARG A 261 -3.97 15.90 -22.15
N LYS A 262 -3.69 16.81 -23.10
CA LYS A 262 -4.67 17.23 -24.11
C LYS A 262 -5.15 16.03 -24.94
N GLY A 263 -4.23 15.16 -25.35
CA GLY A 263 -4.55 13.92 -26.07
C GLY A 263 -5.39 12.93 -25.23
N SER A 264 -5.05 12.71 -23.96
CA SER A 264 -5.82 11.82 -23.08
C SER A 264 -7.22 12.34 -22.75
N ILE A 265 -7.38 13.65 -22.54
CA ILE A 265 -8.69 14.27 -22.33
C ILE A 265 -9.54 14.13 -23.61
N ALA A 266 -8.96 14.39 -24.78
CA ALA A 266 -9.63 14.19 -26.06
C ALA A 266 -10.06 12.73 -26.27
N ALA A 267 -9.22 11.76 -25.92
CA ALA A 267 -9.55 10.33 -26.02
C ALA A 267 -10.71 9.92 -25.09
N VAL A 268 -10.73 10.41 -23.84
CA VAL A 268 -11.83 10.14 -22.90
C VAL A 268 -13.13 10.79 -23.38
N THR A 269 -13.07 12.01 -23.89
CA THR A 269 -14.25 12.71 -24.45
C THR A 269 -14.79 12.00 -25.69
N VAL A 270 -13.93 11.54 -26.61
CA VAL A 270 -14.35 10.76 -27.78
C VAL A 270 -14.97 9.43 -27.36
N MET A 271 -14.43 8.74 -26.35
CA MET A 271 -15.01 7.51 -25.80
C MET A 271 -16.39 7.76 -25.17
N GLN A 272 -16.58 8.86 -24.44
CA GLN A 272 -17.89 9.22 -23.87
C GLN A 272 -18.92 9.56 -24.96
N ILE A 273 -18.50 10.25 -26.03
CA ILE A 273 -19.37 10.56 -27.18
C ILE A 273 -19.77 9.27 -27.93
N TRP A 274 -18.85 8.33 -28.12
CA TRP A 274 -19.15 7.03 -28.72
C TRP A 274 -20.13 6.22 -27.87
N ARG A 275 -19.93 6.18 -26.56
CA ARG A 275 -20.83 5.48 -25.62
C ARG A 275 -22.25 6.05 -25.62
N SER A 276 -22.38 7.38 -25.75
CA SER A 276 -23.68 8.06 -25.86
C SER A 276 -24.37 7.79 -27.21
N LYS A 277 -23.62 7.67 -28.31
CA LYS A 277 -24.18 7.32 -29.63
C LYS A 277 -24.67 5.87 -29.70
N ASP A 278 -24.01 4.94 -29.02
CA ASP A 278 -24.45 3.53 -28.96
C ASP A 278 -25.72 3.34 -28.11
N GLU A 279 -25.93 4.18 -27.08
CA GLU A 279 -27.19 4.19 -26.31
C GLU A 279 -28.37 4.76 -27.11
N TYR A 280 -28.12 5.67 -28.06
CA TYR A 280 -29.16 6.21 -28.95
C TYR A 280 -29.51 5.29 -30.14
N ARG A 281 -28.63 4.36 -30.53
CA ARG A 281 -28.89 3.36 -31.59
C ARG A 281 -29.65 2.12 -31.12
N LYS A 282 -29.91 2.00 -29.82
CA LYS A 282 -30.64 0.88 -29.19
C LYS A 282 -32.06 1.24 -28.72
N LYS A 283 -32.56 2.43 -29.08
CA LYS A 283 -33.97 2.82 -28.98
C LYS A 283 -34.56 2.91 -30.37
#